data_AF-A0A7X9DU85-F1
#
_entry.id   AF-A0A7X9DU85-F1
#
_cell.length_a   1.000
_cell.length_b   1.000
_cell.length_c   1.000
_cell.angle_alpha   90.00
_cell.angle_beta   90.00
_cell.angle_gamma   90.00
#
_symmetry.space_group_name_H-M   'P 1'
#
loop_
_entity.id
_entity.type
_entity.pdbx_description
1 polymer ?
#
loop_
_entity_poly.entity_id
_entity_poly.type
_entity_poly.pdbx_seq_one_letter_code
_entity_poly.pdbx_strand_id
1 'polypeptide(L)'
;MKTLAAFLSMLCLAGMARATTWSKTELIDPLTGEKVPAQEIMSYGGYIYNWPSKFDLVFWPLTDENFICLNGKTGYAAFNPDFEKLPEAEKDALKKWLAAHWDPKAPPRTHLEKLLWLEKVYAQRKMDDGFWSRFYRLMAYICQADPEKSLSYVRRAMPLLEKKFAANPKDAELLETLYLIGEYSRRLGDETRAREFFGKVKAAKYKDRDGTEKVGHPYFLELLADREKLLAPAKTEPK
;
A
#
# COMPACT_ATOMS: atom_id res chain seq x y z
N MET A 1 49.30 -12.71 43.69
CA MET A 1 48.75 -12.68 42.32
C MET A 1 47.23 -12.87 42.42
N LYS A 2 46.46 -11.78 42.40
CA LYS A 2 45.00 -11.82 42.43
C LYS A 2 44.50 -11.41 41.05
N THR A 3 43.66 -12.28 40.50
CA THR A 3 43.15 -12.34 39.14
C THR A 3 42.44 -11.06 38.71
N LEU A 4 42.98 -10.46 37.65
CA LEU A 4 42.35 -9.41 36.85
C LEU A 4 41.48 -10.11 35.79
N ALA A 5 40.16 -10.15 35.99
CA ALA A 5 39.23 -10.63 34.97
C ALA A 5 37.84 -10.07 35.25
N ALA A 6 37.61 -8.81 34.87
CA ALA A 6 36.29 -8.22 34.84
C ALA A 6 36.20 -7.34 33.58
N PHE A 7 35.96 -7.97 32.44
CA PHE A 7 35.48 -7.25 31.26
C PHE A 7 34.63 -8.19 30.40
N LEU A 8 33.57 -7.60 29.87
CA LEU A 8 32.76 -8.09 28.75
C LEU A 8 31.59 -9.02 29.10
N SER A 9 30.44 -8.43 29.39
CA SER A 9 29.12 -8.98 29.07
C SER A 9 28.05 -7.88 29.08
N MET A 10 28.21 -6.85 28.24
CA MET A 10 27.07 -6.03 27.83
C MET A 10 26.51 -6.67 26.56
N LEU A 11 25.77 -7.75 26.73
CA LEU A 11 24.95 -8.32 25.66
C LEU A 11 23.92 -7.26 25.28
N CYS A 12 24.11 -6.62 24.13
CA CYS A 12 23.06 -5.87 23.46
C CYS A 12 21.90 -6.83 23.19
N LEU A 13 20.92 -6.86 24.08
CA LEU A 13 19.56 -7.25 23.76
C LEU A 13 19.02 -6.19 22.79
N ALA A 14 19.43 -6.29 21.53
CA ALA A 14 18.68 -5.72 20.43
C ALA A 14 17.38 -6.53 20.35
N GLY A 15 16.45 -6.22 21.25
CA GLY A 15 15.08 -6.70 21.14
C GLY A 15 14.63 -6.41 19.72
N MET A 16 14.05 -7.41 19.06
CA MET A 16 13.29 -7.20 17.83
C MET A 16 12.16 -6.24 18.18
N ALA A 17 12.44 -4.93 18.17
CA ALA A 17 11.43 -3.90 18.25
C ALA A 17 10.56 -4.13 17.03
N ARG A 18 9.41 -4.78 17.25
CA ARG A 18 8.45 -5.01 16.17
C ARG A 18 8.08 -3.65 15.63
N ALA A 19 8.02 -3.58 14.30
CA ALA A 19 7.73 -2.37 13.55
C ALA A 19 6.48 -1.62 14.03
N THR A 20 5.54 -2.39 14.53
CA THR A 20 4.20 -2.02 14.94
C THR A 20 3.84 -2.88 16.14
N THR A 21 3.32 -2.24 17.17
CA THR A 21 2.72 -2.91 18.32
C THR A 21 1.22 -3.02 18.06
N TRP A 22 0.67 -4.21 18.26
CA TRP A 22 -0.73 -4.52 18.01
C TRP A 22 -1.42 -4.88 19.33
N SER A 23 -2.64 -4.38 19.55
CA SER A 23 -3.56 -4.89 20.58
C SER A 23 -4.63 -5.77 19.96
N LYS A 24 -5.04 -6.79 20.72
CA LYS A 24 -6.26 -7.54 20.39
C LYS A 24 -7.46 -6.61 20.53
N THR A 25 -8.37 -6.68 19.58
CA THR A 25 -9.65 -6.01 19.61
C THR A 25 -10.72 -6.91 18.99
N GLU A 26 -11.97 -6.46 18.98
CA GLU A 26 -13.09 -7.12 18.30
C GLU A 26 -13.80 -6.10 17.41
N LEU A 27 -14.16 -6.52 16.19
CA LEU A 27 -15.00 -5.73 15.28
C LEU A 27 -16.32 -6.46 15.07
N ILE A 28 -17.41 -5.73 14.85
CA ILE A 28 -18.74 -6.29 14.63
C ILE A 28 -18.93 -6.59 13.13
N ASP A 29 -19.20 -7.84 12.78
CA ASP A 29 -19.57 -8.20 11.40
C ASP A 29 -20.92 -7.55 11.06
N PRO A 30 -20.98 -6.60 10.10
CA PRO A 30 -22.21 -5.89 9.76
C PRO A 30 -23.28 -6.78 9.09
N LEU A 31 -22.93 -8.00 8.66
CA LEU A 31 -23.84 -8.97 8.04
C LEU A 31 -24.51 -9.91 9.05
N THR A 32 -23.91 -10.13 10.22
CA THR A 32 -24.39 -11.09 11.23
C THR A 32 -24.57 -10.51 12.62
N GLY A 33 -23.92 -9.38 12.92
CA GLY A 33 -23.84 -8.79 14.26
C GLY A 33 -22.85 -9.52 15.19
N GLU A 34 -22.14 -10.54 14.72
CA GLU A 34 -21.17 -11.27 15.53
C GLU A 34 -19.90 -10.44 15.76
N LYS A 35 -19.30 -10.62 16.93
CA LYS A 35 -17.96 -10.08 17.21
C LYS A 35 -16.90 -10.97 16.57
N VAL A 36 -16.03 -10.36 15.79
CA VAL A 36 -14.94 -11.02 15.06
C VAL A 36 -13.62 -10.56 15.65
N PRO A 37 -12.72 -11.49 16.02
CA PRO A 37 -11.39 -11.13 16.49
C PRO A 37 -10.63 -10.31 15.45
N ALA A 38 -10.01 -9.23 15.90
CA ALA A 38 -9.19 -8.35 15.08
C ALA A 38 -7.97 -7.85 15.87
N GLN A 39 -7.13 -7.05 15.21
CA GLN A 39 -6.04 -6.34 15.85
C GLN A 39 -6.16 -4.85 15.56
N GLU A 40 -5.74 -3.99 16.47
CA GLU A 40 -5.61 -2.57 16.23
C GLU A 40 -4.16 -2.12 16.49
N ILE A 41 -3.79 -1.02 15.84
CA ILE A 41 -2.44 -0.48 15.96
C ILE A 41 -2.35 0.31 17.25
N MET A 42 -1.52 -0.15 18.17
CA MET A 42 -1.26 0.52 19.46
C MET A 42 -0.13 1.53 19.33
N SER A 43 0.92 1.20 18.59
CA SER A 43 2.05 2.11 18.32
C SER A 43 2.85 1.66 17.10
N TYR A 44 3.60 2.58 16.50
CA TYR A 44 4.51 2.31 15.39
C TYR A 44 5.67 3.31 15.40
N GLY A 45 6.83 2.90 14.87
CA GLY A 45 8.00 3.77 14.78
C GLY A 45 8.11 4.49 13.44
N GLY A 46 8.76 5.66 13.43
CA GLY A 46 8.95 6.47 12.22
C GLY A 46 9.81 5.81 11.12
N TYR A 47 10.53 4.73 11.41
CA TYR A 47 11.31 4.00 10.39
C TYR A 47 10.45 3.33 9.31
N ILE A 48 9.12 3.25 9.48
CA ILE A 48 8.21 2.77 8.42
C ILE A 48 8.36 3.58 7.12
N TYR A 49 8.76 4.86 7.22
CA TYR A 49 9.01 5.71 6.06
C TYR A 49 10.28 5.36 5.29
N ASN A 50 11.12 4.47 5.84
CA ASN A 50 12.34 3.96 5.19
C ASN A 50 12.15 2.59 4.52
N TRP A 51 10.95 2.01 4.58
CA TRP A 51 10.68 0.69 4.01
C TRP A 51 10.67 0.67 2.48
N PRO A 52 10.90 -0.49 1.83
CA PRO A 52 10.85 -0.60 0.37
C PRO A 52 9.54 -0.09 -0.26
N SER A 53 8.41 -0.21 0.46
CA SER A 53 7.14 0.35 -0.01
C SER A 53 7.18 1.87 -0.16
N LYS A 54 8.10 2.60 0.49
CA LYS A 54 8.26 4.06 0.34
C LYS A 54 8.39 4.49 -1.13
N PHE A 55 8.93 3.62 -1.97
CA PHE A 55 9.13 3.90 -3.38
C PHE A 55 7.92 3.64 -4.29
N ASP A 56 6.85 3.08 -3.74
CA ASP A 56 5.52 3.14 -4.34
C ASP A 56 4.55 3.81 -3.35
N LEU A 57 5.14 4.60 -2.45
CA LEU A 57 4.57 5.25 -1.29
C LEU A 57 4.12 4.26 -0.21
N VAL A 58 4.35 4.66 1.05
CA VAL A 58 4.26 3.75 2.20
C VAL A 58 2.86 3.13 2.30
N PHE A 59 2.78 1.81 2.11
CA PHE A 59 1.52 1.06 2.20
C PHE A 59 1.19 0.56 3.61
N TRP A 60 2.06 0.79 4.59
CA TRP A 60 1.75 0.46 5.98
C TRP A 60 0.45 1.17 6.41
N PRO A 61 -0.48 0.51 7.12
CA PRO A 61 -0.40 -0.84 7.67
C PRO A 61 -0.94 -1.96 6.77
N LEU A 62 -1.35 -1.67 5.52
CA LEU A 62 -1.97 -2.65 4.61
C LEU A 62 -1.05 -3.81 4.20
N THR A 63 0.25 -3.68 4.46
CA THR A 63 1.23 -4.73 4.22
C THR A 63 1.30 -5.77 5.35
N ASP A 64 0.59 -5.55 6.46
CA ASP A 64 0.55 -6.44 7.62
C ASP A 64 -0.82 -7.12 7.70
N GLU A 65 -0.82 -8.46 7.81
CA GLU A 65 -2.05 -9.25 7.84
C GLU A 65 -2.93 -8.98 9.06
N ASN A 66 -2.37 -8.43 10.14
CA ASN A 66 -3.13 -8.03 11.33
C ASN A 66 -4.10 -6.87 11.03
N PHE A 67 -3.88 -6.15 9.93
CA PHE A 67 -4.75 -5.06 9.50
C PHE A 67 -5.98 -5.53 8.70
N ILE A 68 -6.15 -6.85 8.55
CA ILE A 68 -7.27 -7.48 7.86
C ILE A 68 -8.12 -8.21 8.90
N CYS A 69 -9.41 -7.90 8.94
CA CYS A 69 -10.39 -8.65 9.70
C CYS A 69 -11.18 -9.55 8.74
N LEU A 70 -11.35 -10.81 9.12
CA LEU A 70 -12.05 -11.85 8.36
C LEU A 70 -12.96 -12.64 9.29
N ASN A 71 -14.26 -12.63 9.03
CA ASN A 71 -15.18 -13.56 9.65
C ASN A 71 -15.04 -14.93 9.00
N GLY A 72 -14.43 -15.89 9.69
CA GLY A 72 -14.23 -17.25 9.19
C GLY A 72 -15.52 -18.03 8.91
N LYS A 73 -16.67 -17.62 9.46
CA LYS A 73 -17.96 -18.29 9.21
C LYS A 73 -18.59 -17.84 7.90
N THR A 74 -18.60 -16.54 7.65
CA THR A 74 -19.30 -15.93 6.49
C THR A 74 -18.38 -15.62 5.32
N GLY A 75 -17.07 -15.57 5.55
CA GLY A 75 -16.11 -15.10 4.56
C GLY A 75 -16.11 -13.59 4.40
N TYR A 76 -16.89 -12.83 5.16
CA TYR A 76 -16.80 -11.37 5.08
C TYR A 76 -15.43 -10.90 5.58
N ALA A 77 -14.76 -10.09 4.77
CA ALA A 77 -13.45 -9.56 5.09
C ALA A 77 -13.32 -8.11 4.65
N ALA A 78 -12.57 -7.33 5.41
CA ALA A 78 -12.19 -5.96 5.04
C ALA A 78 -10.87 -5.59 5.73
N PHE A 79 -10.30 -4.45 5.34
CA PHE A 79 -9.32 -3.78 6.21
C PHE A 79 -10.04 -3.26 7.45
N ASN A 80 -9.35 -3.21 8.58
CA ASN A 80 -9.98 -2.87 9.87
C ASN A 80 -10.83 -1.58 9.85
N PRO A 81 -10.38 -0.46 9.25
CA PRO A 81 -11.17 0.78 9.20
C PRO A 81 -12.45 0.68 8.35
N ASP A 82 -12.56 -0.34 7.50
CA ASP A 82 -13.65 -0.53 6.54
C ASP A 82 -14.58 -1.68 6.91
N PHE A 83 -14.22 -2.49 7.92
CA PHE A 83 -14.91 -3.73 8.27
C PHE A 83 -16.36 -3.49 8.71
N GLU A 84 -16.57 -2.58 9.64
CA GLU A 84 -17.90 -2.24 10.13
C GLU A 84 -18.65 -1.28 9.19
N LYS A 85 -17.95 -0.71 8.18
CA LYS A 85 -18.48 0.31 7.26
C LYS A 85 -19.06 -0.32 5.99
N LEU A 86 -20.02 -1.21 6.15
CA LEU A 86 -20.77 -1.78 5.03
C LEU A 86 -22.14 -1.10 4.90
N PRO A 87 -22.39 -0.34 3.80
CA PRO A 87 -23.69 0.30 3.58
C PRO A 87 -24.82 -0.72 3.52
N GLU A 88 -25.97 -0.38 4.11
CA GLU A 88 -27.14 -1.29 4.17
C GLU A 88 -27.56 -1.78 2.78
N ALA A 89 -27.50 -0.89 1.78
CA ALA A 89 -27.84 -1.19 0.39
C ALA A 89 -26.92 -2.22 -0.29
N GLU A 90 -25.76 -2.54 0.29
CA GLU A 90 -24.80 -3.51 -0.25
C GLU A 90 -24.89 -4.88 0.45
N LYS A 91 -25.52 -4.96 1.63
CA LYS A 91 -25.47 -6.14 2.49
C LYS A 91 -26.08 -7.37 1.86
N ASP A 92 -27.28 -7.26 1.29
CA ASP A 92 -28.00 -8.43 0.76
C ASP A 92 -27.27 -9.06 -0.43
N ALA A 93 -26.80 -8.22 -1.36
CA ALA A 93 -26.03 -8.67 -2.51
C ALA A 93 -24.72 -9.35 -2.08
N LEU A 94 -23.98 -8.73 -1.15
CA LEU A 94 -22.73 -9.28 -0.64
C LEU A 94 -22.95 -10.59 0.12
N LYS A 95 -23.97 -10.65 0.99
CA LYS A 95 -24.32 -11.86 1.74
C LYS A 95 -24.66 -13.03 0.81
N LYS A 96 -25.44 -12.78 -0.25
CA LYS A 96 -25.75 -13.79 -1.28
C LYS A 96 -24.49 -14.25 -2.01
N TRP A 97 -23.61 -13.32 -2.38
CA TRP A 97 -22.36 -13.66 -3.07
C TRP A 97 -21.43 -14.49 -2.18
N LEU A 98 -21.26 -14.10 -0.91
CA LEU A 98 -20.44 -14.81 0.08
C LEU A 98 -20.93 -16.24 0.29
N ALA A 99 -22.24 -16.44 0.47
CA ALA A 99 -22.81 -17.78 0.63
C ALA A 99 -22.53 -18.73 -0.54
N ALA A 100 -22.34 -18.18 -1.75
CA ALA A 100 -22.05 -18.97 -2.95
C ALA A 100 -20.54 -19.21 -3.20
N HIS A 101 -19.65 -18.40 -2.62
CA HIS A 101 -18.22 -18.40 -2.96
C HIS A 101 -17.29 -18.68 -1.76
N TRP A 102 -17.81 -18.64 -0.54
CA TRP A 102 -17.05 -18.92 0.66
C TRP A 102 -17.10 -20.40 1.03
N ASP A 103 -15.93 -21.00 1.26
CA ASP A 103 -15.82 -22.31 1.90
C ASP A 103 -15.16 -22.15 3.28
N PRO A 104 -15.91 -22.30 4.39
CA PRO A 104 -15.35 -22.20 5.74
C PRO A 104 -14.32 -23.28 6.06
N LYS A 105 -14.23 -24.37 5.27
CA LYS A 105 -13.21 -25.41 5.42
C LYS A 105 -11.87 -25.05 4.77
N ALA A 106 -11.87 -24.08 3.86
CA ALA A 106 -10.71 -23.63 3.12
C ALA A 106 -10.53 -22.10 3.18
N PRO A 107 -10.43 -21.49 4.38
CA PRO A 107 -10.23 -20.04 4.51
C PRO A 107 -8.82 -19.63 4.04
N PRO A 108 -8.62 -18.39 3.54
CA PRO A 108 -7.30 -17.86 3.24
C PRO A 108 -6.46 -17.78 4.51
N ARG A 109 -5.22 -18.28 4.46
CA ARG A 109 -4.33 -18.42 5.62
C ARG A 109 -3.19 -17.43 5.60
N THR A 110 -2.63 -17.19 4.42
CA THR A 110 -1.52 -16.25 4.23
C THR A 110 -2.02 -14.83 3.99
N HIS A 111 -1.15 -13.84 4.20
CA HIS A 111 -1.47 -12.45 3.90
C HIS A 111 -1.91 -12.24 2.43
N LEU A 112 -1.18 -12.84 1.48
CA LEU A 112 -1.52 -12.75 0.06
C LEU A 112 -2.88 -13.39 -0.24
N GLU A 113 -3.18 -14.57 0.32
CA GLU A 113 -4.49 -15.20 0.14
C GLU A 113 -5.63 -14.34 0.70
N LYS A 114 -5.41 -13.69 1.86
CA LYS A 114 -6.38 -12.77 2.46
C LYS A 114 -6.59 -11.54 1.57
N LEU A 115 -5.54 -10.95 1.02
CA LEU A 115 -5.65 -9.83 0.09
C LEU A 115 -6.36 -10.21 -1.21
N LEU A 116 -6.08 -11.39 -1.78
CA LEU A 116 -6.80 -11.88 -2.96
C LEU A 116 -8.27 -12.15 -2.67
N TRP A 117 -8.60 -12.58 -1.45
CA TRP A 117 -9.98 -12.70 -1.00
C TRP A 117 -10.64 -11.32 -0.82
N LEU A 118 -9.95 -10.37 -0.18
CA LEU A 118 -10.41 -8.99 -0.04
C LEU A 118 -10.73 -8.34 -1.37
N GLU A 119 -9.90 -8.55 -2.39
CA GLU A 119 -10.16 -8.03 -3.74
C GLU A 119 -11.53 -8.47 -4.26
N LYS A 120 -11.87 -9.75 -4.08
CA LYS A 120 -13.18 -10.30 -4.50
C LYS A 120 -14.33 -9.73 -3.69
N VAL A 121 -14.15 -9.57 -2.38
CA VAL A 121 -15.15 -8.99 -1.48
C VAL A 121 -15.39 -7.52 -1.82
N TYR A 122 -14.34 -6.72 -1.97
CA TYR A 122 -14.44 -5.31 -2.36
C TYR A 122 -14.98 -5.14 -3.78
N ALA A 123 -14.77 -6.09 -4.68
CA ALA A 123 -15.38 -6.06 -6.02
C ALA A 123 -16.92 -6.17 -5.98
N GLN A 124 -17.50 -6.65 -4.88
CA GLN A 124 -18.96 -6.63 -4.67
C GLN A 124 -19.47 -5.33 -4.04
N ARG A 125 -18.55 -4.43 -3.66
CA ARG A 125 -18.83 -3.16 -2.98
C ARG A 125 -18.65 -1.98 -3.93
N LYS A 126 -19.28 -0.85 -3.65
CA LYS A 126 -19.15 0.36 -4.49
C LYS A 126 -17.95 1.21 -4.04
N MET A 127 -16.76 0.65 -4.17
CA MET A 127 -15.53 1.35 -3.82
C MET A 127 -15.17 2.38 -4.91
N ASP A 128 -14.60 3.51 -4.49
CA ASP A 128 -14.18 4.57 -5.41
C ASP A 128 -12.82 4.26 -6.09
N ASP A 129 -12.47 5.10 -7.07
CA ASP A 129 -11.22 4.98 -7.83
C ASP A 129 -9.98 5.16 -6.95
N GLY A 130 -10.07 5.97 -5.89
CA GLY A 130 -8.96 6.20 -4.96
C GLY A 130 -8.63 4.94 -4.17
N PHE A 131 -9.68 4.26 -3.67
CA PHE A 131 -9.56 2.94 -3.05
C PHE A 131 -8.91 1.94 -4.00
N TRP A 132 -9.45 1.79 -5.22
CA TRP A 132 -8.92 0.80 -6.17
C TRP A 132 -7.51 1.10 -6.62
N SER A 133 -7.17 2.38 -6.83
CA SER A 133 -5.81 2.81 -7.15
C SER A 133 -4.85 2.37 -6.05
N ARG A 134 -5.16 2.68 -4.79
CA ARG A 134 -4.34 2.28 -3.63
C ARG A 134 -4.27 0.75 -3.46
N PHE A 135 -5.38 0.05 -3.64
CA PHE A 135 -5.44 -1.42 -3.52
C PHE A 135 -4.57 -2.11 -4.58
N TYR A 136 -4.69 -1.70 -5.84
CA TYR A 136 -3.87 -2.30 -6.90
C TYR A 136 -2.39 -1.98 -6.75
N ARG A 137 -2.04 -0.78 -6.28
CA ARG A 137 -0.65 -0.45 -5.97
C ARG A 137 -0.09 -1.31 -4.84
N LEU A 138 -0.86 -1.53 -3.77
CA LEU A 138 -0.53 -2.50 -2.72
C LEU A 138 -0.31 -3.91 -3.29
N MET A 139 -1.22 -4.38 -4.14
CA MET A 139 -1.10 -5.71 -4.75
C MET A 139 0.12 -5.83 -5.68
N ALA A 140 0.44 -4.78 -6.42
CA ALA A 140 1.66 -4.72 -7.22
C ALA A 140 2.92 -4.85 -6.34
N TYR A 141 2.94 -4.22 -5.17
CA TYR A 141 4.01 -4.34 -4.18
C TYR A 141 4.09 -5.75 -3.57
N ILE A 142 2.97 -6.28 -3.06
CA ILE A 142 2.93 -7.60 -2.41
C ILE A 142 3.34 -8.72 -3.38
N CYS A 143 2.97 -8.61 -4.65
CA CYS A 143 3.29 -9.60 -5.67
C CYS A 143 4.64 -9.36 -6.36
N GLN A 144 5.54 -8.49 -5.86
CA GLN A 144 6.80 -8.15 -6.56
C GLN A 144 7.71 -9.35 -6.90
N ALA A 145 7.63 -10.44 -6.15
CA ALA A 145 8.38 -11.68 -6.42
C ALA A 145 7.85 -12.46 -7.63
N ASP A 146 6.64 -12.14 -8.10
CA ASP A 146 5.99 -12.64 -9.31
C ASP A 146 5.81 -11.45 -10.28
N PRO A 147 6.78 -11.21 -11.18
CA PRO A 147 6.78 -10.04 -12.04
C PRO A 147 5.54 -9.92 -12.92
N GLU A 148 5.01 -11.04 -13.43
CA GLU A 148 3.82 -11.03 -14.30
C GLU A 148 2.60 -10.58 -13.53
N LYS A 149 2.37 -11.16 -12.35
CA LYS A 149 1.25 -10.80 -11.47
C LYS A 149 1.40 -9.37 -10.97
N SER A 150 2.58 -8.98 -10.55
CA SER A 150 2.89 -7.60 -10.12
C SER A 150 2.55 -6.59 -11.22
N LEU A 151 3.01 -6.83 -12.46
CA LEU A 151 2.72 -5.97 -13.60
C LEU A 151 1.25 -5.98 -13.99
N SER A 152 0.51 -7.07 -13.77
CA SER A 152 -0.95 -7.07 -13.99
C SER A 152 -1.68 -6.03 -13.13
N TYR A 153 -1.25 -5.85 -11.88
CA TYR A 153 -1.82 -4.83 -10.98
C TYR A 153 -1.35 -3.42 -11.33
N VAL A 154 -0.09 -3.25 -11.77
CA VAL A 154 0.40 -1.98 -12.32
C VAL A 154 -0.48 -1.50 -13.47
N ARG A 155 -0.82 -2.40 -14.41
CA ARG A 155 -1.71 -2.09 -15.54
C ARG A 155 -3.11 -1.68 -15.10
N ARG A 156 -3.64 -2.23 -14.01
CA ARG A 156 -4.95 -1.87 -13.46
C ARG A 156 -4.94 -0.55 -12.71
N ALA A 157 -3.85 -0.22 -12.02
CA ALA A 157 -3.68 1.04 -11.31
C ALA A 157 -3.42 2.23 -12.24
N MET A 158 -2.71 2.03 -13.35
CA MET A 158 -2.33 3.10 -14.29
C MET A 158 -3.52 3.97 -14.75
N PRO A 159 -4.62 3.43 -15.30
CA PRO A 159 -5.74 4.26 -15.75
C PRO A 159 -6.41 5.06 -14.60
N LEU A 160 -6.37 4.55 -13.36
CA LEU A 160 -6.88 5.26 -12.19
C LEU A 160 -5.97 6.45 -11.82
N LEU A 161 -4.65 6.28 -11.95
CA LEU A 161 -3.67 7.36 -11.77
C LEU A 161 -3.79 8.42 -12.86
N GLU A 162 -3.97 8.01 -14.11
CA GLU A 162 -4.21 8.93 -15.24
C GLU A 162 -5.50 9.72 -15.05
N LYS A 163 -6.59 9.07 -14.63
CA LYS A 163 -7.84 9.73 -14.28
C LYS A 163 -7.67 10.70 -13.13
N LYS A 164 -6.95 10.30 -12.08
CA LYS A 164 -6.61 11.18 -10.95
C LYS A 164 -5.83 12.41 -11.43
N PHE A 165 -4.85 12.24 -12.30
CA PHE A 165 -4.09 13.35 -12.88
C PHE A 165 -4.97 14.30 -13.71
N ALA A 166 -5.87 13.75 -14.53
CA ALA A 166 -6.82 14.52 -15.33
C ALA A 166 -7.79 15.36 -14.48
N ALA A 167 -8.06 14.94 -13.23
CA ALA A 167 -8.82 15.72 -12.26
C ALA A 167 -8.05 16.93 -11.68
N ASN A 168 -6.83 17.20 -12.16
CA ASN A 168 -6.00 18.35 -11.81
C ASN A 168 -5.70 18.45 -10.30
N PRO A 169 -5.13 17.40 -9.68
CA PRO A 169 -4.79 17.41 -8.27
C PRO A 169 -3.76 18.51 -7.97
N LYS A 170 -3.65 18.91 -6.71
CA LYS A 170 -2.78 20.00 -6.27
C LYS A 170 -1.81 19.55 -5.20
N ASP A 171 -0.76 20.35 -5.01
CA ASP A 171 0.20 20.22 -3.92
C ASP A 171 0.78 18.79 -3.81
N ALA A 172 0.80 18.21 -2.61
CA ALA A 172 1.33 16.87 -2.37
C ALA A 172 0.66 15.80 -3.24
N GLU A 173 -0.65 15.95 -3.51
CA GLU A 173 -1.40 14.98 -4.33
C GLU A 173 -0.97 15.02 -5.80
N LEU A 174 -0.64 16.21 -6.31
CA LEU A 174 -0.08 16.35 -7.66
C LEU A 174 1.28 15.65 -7.76
N LEU A 175 2.17 15.91 -6.80
CA LEU A 175 3.50 15.31 -6.76
C LEU A 175 3.41 13.78 -6.66
N GLU A 176 2.51 13.29 -5.79
CA GLU A 176 2.20 11.86 -5.64
C GLU A 176 1.82 11.24 -6.98
N THR A 177 0.81 11.84 -7.63
CA THR A 177 0.23 11.31 -8.86
C THR A 177 1.25 11.30 -9.98
N LEU A 178 2.01 12.39 -10.16
CA LEU A 178 3.07 12.49 -11.16
C LEU A 178 4.17 11.45 -10.93
N TYR A 179 4.62 11.28 -9.68
CA TYR A 179 5.63 10.30 -9.33
C TYR A 179 5.19 8.88 -9.68
N LEU A 180 3.98 8.50 -9.28
CA LEU A 180 3.44 7.16 -9.50
C LEU A 180 3.24 6.85 -10.99
N ILE A 181 2.75 7.82 -11.78
CA ILE A 181 2.64 7.63 -13.23
C ILE A 181 4.03 7.41 -13.83
N GLY A 182 5.04 8.18 -13.40
CA GLY A 182 6.42 7.99 -13.86
C GLY A 182 6.97 6.61 -13.50
N GLU A 183 6.82 6.18 -12.25
CA GLU A 183 7.29 4.86 -11.78
C GLU A 183 6.55 3.73 -12.49
N TYR A 184 5.25 3.86 -12.72
CA TYR A 184 4.47 2.79 -13.34
C TYR A 184 4.75 2.74 -14.85
N SER A 185 5.02 3.87 -15.50
CA SER A 185 5.50 3.90 -16.88
C SER A 185 6.84 3.17 -17.00
N ARG A 186 7.79 3.43 -16.08
CA ARG A 186 9.06 2.71 -16.03
C ARG A 186 8.86 1.20 -15.87
N ARG A 187 8.02 0.79 -14.92
CA ARG A 187 7.73 -0.64 -14.68
C ARG A 187 7.09 -1.32 -15.90
N LEU A 188 6.31 -0.58 -16.69
CA LEU A 188 5.71 -1.05 -17.93
C LEU A 188 6.67 -0.96 -19.15
N GLY A 189 7.90 -0.48 -18.96
CA GLY A 189 8.91 -0.36 -20.01
C GLY A 189 8.84 0.93 -20.84
N ASP A 190 7.95 1.87 -20.50
CA ASP A 190 7.86 3.18 -21.14
C ASP A 190 8.77 4.19 -20.42
N GLU A 191 10.07 4.10 -20.72
CA GLU A 191 11.08 4.95 -20.10
C GLU A 191 10.97 6.42 -20.52
N THR A 192 10.52 6.69 -21.74
CA THR A 192 10.32 8.06 -22.23
C THR A 192 9.27 8.77 -21.38
N ARG A 193 8.13 8.11 -21.18
CA ARG A 193 7.05 8.63 -20.33
C ARG A 193 7.47 8.69 -18.86
N ALA A 194 8.24 7.72 -18.38
CA ALA A 194 8.79 7.77 -17.03
C ALA A 194 9.62 9.04 -16.80
N ARG A 195 10.55 9.36 -17.72
CA ARG A 195 11.38 10.56 -17.68
C ARG A 195 10.56 11.84 -17.73
N GLU A 196 9.55 11.89 -18.60
CA GLU A 196 8.64 13.03 -18.71
C GLU A 196 7.96 13.32 -17.36
N PHE A 197 7.34 12.30 -16.74
CA PHE A 197 6.61 12.46 -15.50
C PHE A 197 7.55 12.74 -14.31
N PHE A 198 8.73 12.12 -14.25
CA PHE A 198 9.75 12.47 -13.26
C PHE A 198 10.22 13.92 -13.41
N GLY A 199 10.38 14.42 -14.64
CA GLY A 199 10.64 15.84 -14.91
C GLY A 199 9.54 16.75 -14.39
N LYS A 200 8.27 16.37 -14.59
CA LYS A 200 7.11 17.10 -14.06
C LYS A 200 7.10 17.14 -12.53
N VAL A 201 7.48 16.06 -11.84
CA VAL A 201 7.61 16.07 -10.37
C VAL A 201 8.65 17.10 -9.92
N LYS A 202 9.81 17.17 -10.59
CA LYS A 202 10.89 18.13 -10.24
C LYS A 202 10.45 19.58 -10.43
N ALA A 203 9.63 19.86 -11.43
CA ALA A 203 9.20 21.22 -11.80
C ALA A 203 7.88 21.66 -11.13
N ALA A 204 7.07 20.73 -10.62
CA ALA A 204 5.77 21.04 -10.05
C ALA A 204 5.90 21.89 -8.78
N LYS A 205 5.08 22.93 -8.74
CA LYS A 205 4.89 23.78 -7.57
C LYS A 205 3.96 23.10 -6.57
N TYR A 206 4.25 23.25 -5.29
CA TYR A 206 3.41 22.77 -4.20
C TYR A 206 3.44 23.77 -3.05
N LYS A 207 2.35 23.82 -2.28
CA LYS A 207 2.29 24.53 -1.00
C LYS A 207 2.82 23.63 0.11
N ASP A 208 3.80 24.13 0.85
CA ASP A 208 4.30 23.47 2.06
C ASP A 208 3.34 23.70 3.25
N ARG A 209 3.62 23.09 4.41
CA ARG A 209 2.80 23.21 5.63
C ARG A 209 2.59 24.65 6.10
N ASP A 210 3.54 25.54 5.81
CA ASP A 210 3.48 26.97 6.12
C ASP A 210 2.72 27.79 5.05
N GLY A 211 2.20 27.13 4.00
CA GLY A 211 1.50 27.76 2.89
C GLY A 211 2.41 28.33 1.80
N THR A 212 3.73 28.27 1.97
CA THR A 212 4.70 28.79 1.01
C THR A 212 4.74 27.91 -0.23
N GLU A 213 4.70 28.54 -1.40
CA GLU A 213 4.89 27.84 -2.67
C GLU A 213 6.37 27.49 -2.86
N LYS A 214 6.66 26.21 -3.06
CA LYS A 214 8.01 25.66 -3.28
C LYS A 214 8.01 24.75 -4.50
N VAL A 215 9.21 24.42 -4.97
CA VAL A 215 9.48 23.45 -6.05
C VAL A 215 10.51 22.45 -5.53
N GLY A 216 10.50 21.22 -6.05
CA GLY A 216 11.49 20.21 -5.66
C GLY A 216 11.28 19.71 -4.24
N HIS A 217 10.13 19.09 -3.97
CA HIS A 217 9.84 18.54 -2.65
C HIS A 217 10.89 17.48 -2.24
N PRO A 218 11.60 17.63 -1.10
CA PRO A 218 12.75 16.77 -0.76
C PRO A 218 12.46 15.27 -0.80
N TYR A 219 11.32 14.85 -0.21
CA TYR A 219 10.89 13.45 -0.24
C TYR A 219 10.79 12.88 -1.67
N PHE A 220 10.11 13.59 -2.58
CA PHE A 220 9.97 13.12 -3.96
C PHE A 220 11.29 13.15 -4.72
N LEU A 221 12.15 14.15 -4.46
CA LEU A 221 13.49 14.19 -5.07
C LEU A 221 14.36 12.99 -4.65
N GLU A 222 14.28 12.56 -3.39
CA GLU A 222 14.96 11.34 -2.92
C GLU A 222 14.43 10.11 -3.66
N LEU A 223 13.10 9.97 -3.76
CA LEU A 223 12.48 8.86 -4.49
C LEU A 223 12.89 8.83 -5.96
N LEU A 224 12.93 9.99 -6.62
CA LEU A 224 13.35 10.12 -8.01
C LEU A 224 14.83 9.74 -8.19
N ALA A 225 15.72 10.19 -7.30
CA ALA A 225 17.13 9.88 -7.38
C ALA A 225 17.39 8.36 -7.39
N ASP A 226 16.60 7.60 -6.65
CA ASP A 226 16.71 6.14 -6.64
C ASP A 226 16.06 5.48 -7.86
N ARG A 227 14.95 6.03 -8.37
CA ARG A 227 14.25 5.47 -9.54
C ARG A 227 14.90 5.79 -10.87
N GLU A 228 15.54 6.94 -11.00
CA GLU A 228 16.25 7.32 -12.22
C GLU A 228 17.48 6.45 -12.48
N LYS A 229 18.10 5.88 -11.43
CA LYS A 229 19.19 4.88 -11.54
C LYS A 229 18.75 3.59 -12.23
N LEU A 230 17.44 3.31 -12.27
CA LEU A 230 16.86 2.11 -12.86
C LEU A 230 16.44 2.29 -14.33
N LEU A 231 16.60 3.50 -14.89
CA LEU A 231 16.29 3.77 -16.30
C LEU A 231 17.51 3.49 -17.17
N ALA A 232 17.33 2.90 -18.35
CA ALA A 232 18.41 2.76 -19.32
C ALA A 232 18.89 4.14 -19.80
N PRO A 233 20.17 4.33 -20.15
CA PRO A 233 20.66 5.62 -20.63
C PRO A 233 19.84 6.09 -21.84
N ALA A 234 19.53 7.40 -21.87
CA ALA A 234 18.80 7.98 -22.99
C ALA A 234 19.56 7.69 -24.29
N LYS A 235 18.89 7.06 -25.26
CA LYS A 235 19.47 6.85 -26.58
C LYS A 235 19.70 8.24 -27.18
N THR A 236 20.97 8.63 -27.31
CA THR A 236 21.33 9.81 -28.11
C THR A 236 20.95 9.50 -29.54
N GLU A 237 20.00 10.25 -30.10
CA GLU A 237 19.72 10.19 -31.53
C GLU A 237 21.03 10.52 -32.29
N PRO A 238 21.42 9.72 -33.29
CA PRO A 238 22.52 10.11 -34.16
C PRO A 238 22.14 11.42 -34.85
N LYS A 239 23.02 12.41 -34.68
CA LYS A 239 22.94 13.71 -35.38
C LYS A 239 23.02 13.54 -36.89
#